data_AF-A0A2E6HAG1-F1
#
_entry.id   AF-A0A2E6HAG1-F1
#
_cell.length_a   1.000
_cell.length_b   1.000
_cell.length_c   1.000
_cell.angle_alpha   90.00
_cell.angle_beta   90.00
_cell.angle_gamma   90.00
#
_symmetry.space_group_name_H-M   'P 1'
#
loop_
_entity.id
_entity.type
_entity.pdbx_description
1 polymer ?
#
loop_
_entity_poly.entity_id
_entity_poly.type
_entity_poly.pdbx_seq_one_letter_code
_entity_poly.pdbx_strand_id
1 'polypeptide(L)'
;MISILARLAIASLLWANMPKAYATSCIDLMNGFLTVKTNEVSQTQSFKSWALKEASDLELSEKVLKTLDSKLSSAELKPDKEEFRSFLLFLDSLNEKNRLKLIADLDQLGSQEPTSKLIKKHKKIQKIVAKGNEKQARKLTKEIELENPGIPKSEVEARVSKEMLEYSKKYERLTYGCRSTKWTPERKAAAQSFKKFTIGIGLASSIGAYTYQNWDRDVDAKWIGRLGYELTVGTLVGLVASKIVSNPENTPVALALKKYFFSRGTGLVDMVAYGALFGISDEEAKARLEKLMNDPNRKAEIEKLRKYMDDKNLYQKFKEKFVETVKKYKENGEPLKGDGKILEPISGKSVDWDSLSSEDLEDEAIQNLLLTSIMQQMYDEQKGDLIATGNAGSDRYAFHAAYGALMLPKDTFVSLYIYNTLCMGALNPKAALIKAVALFALNRAVFDQVYYFSRRTSINQ
;
A
#
# COMPACT_ATOMS: atom_id res chain seq x y z
N MET A 1 31.02 -12.94 0.68
CA MET A 1 30.30 -13.82 -0.28
C MET A 1 29.56 -14.97 0.41
N ILE A 2 30.22 -15.73 1.31
CA ILE A 2 29.58 -16.84 2.07
C ILE A 2 28.41 -16.37 2.96
N SER A 3 28.53 -15.22 3.61
CA SER A 3 27.42 -14.58 4.38
C SER A 3 26.20 -14.22 3.51
N ILE A 4 26.42 -13.80 2.26
CA ILE A 4 25.35 -13.46 1.31
C ILE A 4 24.62 -14.74 0.85
N LEU A 5 25.37 -15.81 0.57
CA LEU A 5 24.81 -17.12 0.21
C LEU A 5 24.03 -17.75 1.36
N ALA A 6 24.52 -17.65 2.61
CA ALA A 6 23.81 -18.14 3.79
C ALA A 6 22.51 -17.37 4.06
N ARG A 7 22.50 -16.05 3.86
CA ARG A 7 21.30 -15.20 4.00
C ARG A 7 20.28 -15.44 2.89
N LEU A 8 20.73 -15.67 1.65
CA LEU A 8 19.88 -16.14 0.56
C LEU A 8 19.30 -17.53 0.85
N ALA A 9 20.07 -18.44 1.45
CA ALA A 9 19.60 -19.76 1.85
C ALA A 9 18.53 -19.69 2.96
N ILE A 10 18.71 -18.83 3.97
CA ILE A 10 17.72 -18.61 5.04
C ILE A 10 16.45 -17.96 4.48
N ALA A 11 16.57 -16.94 3.63
CA ALA A 11 15.43 -16.34 2.94
C ALA A 11 14.71 -17.38 2.06
N SER A 12 15.44 -18.24 1.35
CA SER A 12 14.90 -19.32 0.53
C SER A 12 14.23 -20.41 1.38
N LEU A 13 14.77 -20.74 2.55
CA LEU A 13 14.20 -21.70 3.51
C LEU A 13 12.92 -21.18 4.17
N LEU A 14 12.88 -19.91 4.55
CA LEU A 14 11.67 -19.23 5.03
C LEU A 14 10.60 -19.15 3.91
N TRP A 15 11.04 -18.92 2.67
CA TRP A 15 10.16 -18.85 1.51
C TRP A 15 9.65 -20.22 1.04
N ALA A 16 10.44 -21.29 1.18
CA ALA A 16 10.05 -22.66 0.86
C ALA A 16 9.06 -23.26 1.88
N ASN A 17 9.06 -22.76 3.12
CA ASN A 17 8.17 -23.24 4.18
C ASN A 17 6.87 -22.44 4.34
N MET A 18 6.78 -21.20 3.84
CA MET A 18 5.53 -20.44 3.82
C MET A 18 4.36 -21.13 3.06
N PRO A 19 4.51 -21.81 1.92
CA PRO A 19 3.38 -22.29 1.09
C PRO A 19 2.45 -23.28 1.80
N LYS A 20 2.92 -24.02 2.81
CA LYS A 20 2.12 -25.06 3.49
C LYS A 20 1.00 -24.48 4.36
N ALA A 21 1.18 -23.28 4.91
CA ALA A 21 0.13 -22.59 5.68
C ALA A 21 -0.87 -21.81 4.79
N TYR A 22 -0.49 -21.50 3.54
CA TYR A 22 -1.34 -20.74 2.62
C TYR A 22 -2.17 -21.61 1.65
N ALA A 23 -1.73 -22.85 1.37
CA ALA A 23 -2.39 -23.72 0.41
C ALA A 23 -3.75 -24.27 0.91
N THR A 24 -3.84 -24.68 2.18
CA THR A 24 -5.06 -25.25 2.76
C THR A 24 -6.20 -24.22 2.85
N SER A 25 -5.89 -23.01 3.31
CA SER A 25 -6.87 -21.91 3.43
C SER A 25 -7.47 -21.42 2.11
N CYS A 26 -6.79 -21.60 0.97
CA CYS A 26 -7.28 -21.14 -0.33
C CYS A 26 -8.11 -22.22 -1.05
N ILE A 27 -7.79 -23.50 -0.84
CA ILE A 27 -8.50 -24.64 -1.42
C ILE A 27 -9.88 -24.80 -0.76
N ASP A 28 -9.98 -24.66 0.56
CA ASP A 28 -11.27 -24.75 1.27
C ASP A 28 -12.21 -23.59 0.91
N LEU A 29 -11.65 -22.40 0.71
CA LEU A 29 -12.41 -21.22 0.28
C LEU A 29 -12.89 -21.34 -1.16
N MET A 30 -12.13 -22.02 -2.03
CA MET A 30 -12.51 -22.31 -3.42
C MET A 30 -13.55 -23.42 -3.53
N ASN A 31 -13.45 -24.47 -2.71
CA ASN A 31 -14.39 -25.59 -2.72
C ASN A 31 -15.82 -25.17 -2.30
N GLY A 32 -15.94 -24.17 -1.42
CA GLY A 32 -17.23 -23.55 -1.09
C GLY A 32 -17.90 -22.77 -2.24
N PHE A 33 -17.13 -22.37 -3.27
CA PHE A 33 -17.66 -21.67 -4.46
C PHE A 33 -18.03 -22.61 -5.61
N LEU A 34 -17.69 -23.90 -5.53
CA LEU A 34 -17.71 -24.82 -6.68
C LEU A 34 -18.93 -25.75 -6.75
N THR A 35 -19.88 -25.67 -5.82
CA THR A 35 -21.15 -26.43 -5.90
C THR A 35 -22.16 -25.72 -6.81
N VAL A 36 -21.92 -25.80 -8.12
CA VAL A 36 -22.93 -25.45 -9.12
C VAL A 36 -23.93 -26.59 -9.21
N LYS A 37 -25.17 -26.38 -8.74
CA LYS A 37 -26.28 -27.31 -8.98
C LYS A 37 -26.56 -27.38 -10.47
N THR A 38 -26.18 -28.48 -11.10
CA THR A 38 -26.61 -28.82 -12.45
C THR A 38 -28.07 -29.26 -12.40
N ASN A 39 -28.99 -28.35 -12.73
CA ASN A 39 -30.40 -28.69 -12.91
C ASN A 39 -30.60 -29.30 -14.30
N GLU A 40 -31.26 -30.46 -14.34
CA GLU A 40 -31.69 -31.13 -15.56
C GLU A 40 -32.68 -30.27 -16.36
N VAL A 41 -32.53 -30.27 -17.68
CA VAL A 41 -33.33 -29.50 -18.62
C VAL A 41 -34.49 -30.37 -19.10
N SER A 42 -35.72 -29.97 -18.74
CA SER A 42 -36.95 -30.48 -19.35
C SER A 42 -37.89 -29.31 -19.66
N GLN A 43 -38.49 -29.38 -20.85
CA GLN A 43 -39.41 -28.45 -21.52
C GLN A 43 -38.82 -27.15 -22.12
N THR A 44 -39.24 -26.87 -23.35
CA THR A 44 -38.85 -25.75 -24.22
C THR A 44 -39.30 -24.41 -23.62
N GLN A 45 -38.54 -23.91 -22.63
CA GLN A 45 -38.75 -22.59 -22.04
C GLN A 45 -38.59 -21.49 -23.12
N SER A 46 -39.51 -20.52 -23.13
CA SER A 46 -39.34 -19.30 -23.93
C SER A 46 -38.05 -18.57 -23.56
N PHE A 47 -37.41 -17.89 -24.51
CA PHE A 47 -36.17 -17.12 -24.25
C PHE A 47 -36.32 -16.17 -23.06
N LYS A 48 -37.45 -15.44 -23.00
CA LYS A 48 -37.78 -14.52 -21.90
C LYS A 48 -37.79 -15.23 -20.54
N SER A 49 -38.47 -16.37 -20.44
CA SER A 49 -38.54 -17.14 -19.19
C SER A 49 -37.19 -17.71 -18.76
N TRP A 50 -36.37 -18.14 -19.72
CA TRP A 50 -34.99 -18.57 -19.46
C TRP A 50 -34.13 -17.39 -18.99
N ALA A 51 -34.20 -16.25 -19.67
CA ALA A 51 -33.46 -15.04 -19.36
C ALA A 51 -33.76 -14.50 -17.95
N LEU A 52 -35.05 -14.47 -17.57
CA LEU A 52 -35.46 -14.03 -16.22
C LEU A 52 -35.04 -15.02 -15.13
N LYS A 53 -35.04 -16.32 -15.42
CA LYS A 53 -34.51 -17.34 -14.49
C LYS A 53 -33.00 -17.12 -14.26
N GLU A 54 -32.21 -16.98 -15.32
CA GLU A 54 -30.78 -16.71 -15.19
C GLU A 54 -30.50 -15.36 -14.49
N ALA A 55 -31.34 -14.35 -14.73
CA ALA A 55 -31.23 -13.06 -14.04
C ALA A 55 -31.60 -13.14 -12.55
N SER A 56 -32.53 -14.03 -12.17
CA SER A 56 -32.93 -14.24 -10.77
C SER A 56 -31.88 -14.93 -9.92
N ASP A 57 -30.95 -15.67 -10.54
CA ASP A 57 -29.80 -16.25 -9.86
C ASP A 57 -28.72 -15.20 -9.50
N LEU A 58 -28.91 -13.94 -9.92
CA LEU A 58 -28.03 -12.81 -9.68
C LEU A 58 -28.60 -11.89 -8.59
N GLU A 59 -27.71 -11.17 -7.89
CA GLU A 59 -28.08 -10.17 -6.87
C GLU A 59 -28.57 -8.85 -7.51
N LEU A 60 -29.69 -8.92 -8.25
CA LEU A 60 -30.34 -7.79 -8.90
C LEU A 60 -31.51 -7.28 -8.05
N SER A 61 -31.70 -5.95 -8.01
CA SER A 61 -32.85 -5.36 -7.32
C SER A 61 -34.15 -5.67 -8.07
N GLU A 62 -35.27 -5.73 -7.36
CA GLU A 62 -36.59 -5.97 -7.96
C GLU A 62 -36.91 -4.97 -9.08
N LYS A 63 -36.50 -3.71 -8.90
CA LYS A 63 -36.61 -2.65 -9.92
C LYS A 63 -35.86 -3.00 -11.20
N VAL A 64 -34.63 -3.52 -11.09
CA VAL A 64 -33.81 -3.92 -12.24
C VAL A 64 -34.44 -5.12 -12.94
N LEU A 65 -34.93 -6.11 -12.20
CA LEU A 65 -35.62 -7.28 -12.76
C LEU A 65 -36.90 -6.89 -13.50
N LYS A 66 -37.74 -6.02 -12.93
CA LYS A 66 -38.95 -5.51 -13.60
C LYS A 66 -38.63 -4.72 -14.87
N THR A 67 -37.57 -3.91 -14.84
CA THR A 67 -37.11 -3.15 -16.02
C THR A 67 -36.62 -4.09 -17.12
N LEU A 68 -35.87 -5.14 -16.74
CA LEU A 68 -35.39 -6.16 -17.67
C LEU A 68 -36.56 -6.95 -18.29
N ASP A 69 -37.53 -7.36 -17.48
CA ASP A 69 -38.75 -8.06 -17.94
C ASP A 69 -39.54 -7.23 -18.97
N SER A 70 -39.77 -5.96 -18.65
CA SER A 70 -40.42 -5.01 -19.57
C SER A 70 -39.65 -4.87 -20.88
N LYS A 71 -38.32 -4.71 -20.82
CA LYS A 71 -37.48 -4.55 -22.02
C LYS A 71 -37.41 -5.83 -22.86
N LEU A 72 -37.32 -6.99 -22.24
CA LEU A 72 -37.34 -8.28 -22.95
C LEU A 72 -38.68 -8.56 -23.64
N SER A 73 -39.76 -7.96 -23.15
CA SER A 73 -41.10 -8.10 -23.75
C SER A 73 -41.26 -7.26 -25.01
N SER A 74 -40.53 -6.13 -25.11
CA SER A 74 -40.58 -5.22 -26.25
C SER A 74 -39.41 -5.36 -27.23
N ALA A 75 -38.41 -6.17 -26.91
CA ALA A 75 -37.25 -6.39 -27.77
C ALA A 75 -37.62 -7.19 -29.04
N GLU A 76 -37.42 -6.57 -30.20
CA GLU A 76 -37.63 -7.21 -31.51
C GLU A 76 -36.57 -8.26 -31.81
N LEU A 77 -35.31 -7.96 -31.46
CA LEU A 77 -34.16 -8.84 -31.66
C LEU A 77 -33.82 -9.58 -30.37
N LYS A 78 -33.83 -10.91 -30.43
CA LYS A 78 -33.41 -11.77 -29.32
C LYS A 78 -31.94 -12.15 -29.53
N PRO A 79 -31.03 -11.75 -28.62
CA PRO A 79 -29.64 -12.16 -28.68
C PRO A 79 -29.52 -13.67 -28.45
N ASP A 80 -28.40 -14.26 -28.85
CA ASP A 80 -28.11 -15.64 -28.51
C ASP A 80 -27.95 -15.82 -26.99
N LYS A 81 -28.15 -17.04 -26.49
CA LYS A 81 -28.15 -17.31 -25.05
C LYS A 81 -26.77 -17.08 -24.42
N GLU A 82 -25.68 -17.27 -25.15
CA GLU A 82 -24.33 -17.08 -24.61
C GLU A 82 -24.04 -15.58 -24.48
N GLU A 83 -24.30 -14.80 -25.52
CA GLU A 83 -24.17 -13.33 -25.51
C GLU A 83 -25.05 -12.71 -24.43
N PHE A 84 -26.29 -13.18 -24.26
CA PHE A 84 -27.17 -12.69 -23.20
C PHE A 84 -26.67 -13.07 -21.80
N ARG A 85 -26.10 -14.28 -21.62
CA ARG A 85 -25.49 -14.65 -20.33
C ARG A 85 -24.29 -13.75 -20.01
N SER A 86 -23.43 -13.48 -20.98
CA SER A 86 -22.33 -12.51 -20.82
C SER A 86 -22.87 -11.13 -20.43
N PHE A 87 -23.97 -10.70 -21.06
CA PHE A 87 -24.62 -9.43 -20.76
C PHE A 87 -25.12 -9.39 -19.32
N LEU A 88 -25.75 -10.46 -18.82
CA LEU A 88 -26.20 -10.53 -17.43
C LEU A 88 -25.05 -10.49 -16.42
N LEU A 89 -23.93 -11.17 -16.70
CA LEU A 89 -22.72 -11.09 -15.87
C LEU A 89 -22.15 -9.67 -15.84
N PHE A 90 -22.17 -8.98 -16.99
CA PHE A 90 -21.76 -7.58 -17.04
C PHE A 90 -22.74 -6.68 -16.28
N LEU A 91 -24.04 -6.88 -16.44
CA LEU A 91 -25.09 -6.17 -15.72
C LEU A 91 -24.89 -6.29 -14.21
N ASP A 92 -24.64 -7.50 -13.71
CA ASP A 92 -24.42 -7.71 -12.28
C ASP A 92 -23.16 -6.98 -11.77
N SER A 93 -22.13 -6.86 -12.60
CA SER A 93 -20.87 -6.17 -12.27
C SER A 93 -20.98 -4.63 -12.14
N LEU A 94 -22.12 -4.05 -12.51
CA LEU A 94 -22.35 -2.60 -12.51
C LEU A 94 -23.10 -2.12 -11.27
N ASN A 95 -22.91 -0.85 -10.91
CA ASN A 95 -23.80 -0.16 -9.97
C ASN A 95 -25.23 0.02 -10.54
N GLU A 96 -26.21 0.24 -9.67
CA GLU A 96 -27.63 0.26 -10.06
C GLU A 96 -27.97 1.30 -11.15
N LYS A 97 -27.38 2.50 -11.08
CA LYS A 97 -27.55 3.54 -12.11
C LYS A 97 -27.11 3.04 -13.50
N ASN A 98 -25.96 2.38 -13.57
CA ASN A 98 -25.45 1.84 -14.82
C ASN A 98 -26.18 0.56 -15.25
N ARG A 99 -26.80 -0.21 -14.33
CA ARG A 99 -27.64 -1.37 -14.66
C ARG A 99 -28.85 -0.96 -15.48
N LEU A 100 -29.61 0.02 -15.00
CA LEU A 100 -30.81 0.50 -15.69
C LEU A 100 -30.46 1.07 -17.07
N LYS A 101 -29.34 1.81 -17.17
CA LYS A 101 -28.84 2.32 -18.44
C LYS A 101 -28.45 1.20 -19.41
N LEU A 102 -27.75 0.17 -18.92
CA LEU A 102 -27.37 -0.97 -19.76
C LEU A 102 -28.59 -1.73 -20.28
N ILE A 103 -29.63 -1.91 -19.46
CA ILE A 103 -30.90 -2.55 -19.88
C ILE A 103 -31.59 -1.71 -20.94
N ALA A 104 -31.63 -0.38 -20.79
CA ALA A 104 -32.20 0.50 -21.82
C ALA A 104 -31.49 0.34 -23.18
N ASP A 105 -30.19 0.06 -23.16
CA ASP A 105 -29.35 -0.16 -24.34
C ASP A 105 -29.33 -1.62 -24.84
N LEU A 106 -30.21 -2.51 -24.32
CA LEU A 106 -30.20 -3.95 -24.65
C LEU A 106 -30.32 -4.23 -26.16
N ASP A 107 -31.09 -3.44 -26.90
CA ASP A 107 -31.30 -3.64 -28.35
C ASP A 107 -30.00 -3.47 -29.15
N GLN A 108 -28.99 -2.80 -28.57
CA GLN A 108 -27.69 -2.61 -29.21
C GLN A 108 -26.74 -3.80 -28.98
N LEU A 109 -27.14 -4.83 -28.23
CA LEU A 109 -26.26 -5.95 -27.89
C LEU A 109 -25.73 -6.65 -29.15
N GLY A 110 -26.60 -6.95 -30.11
CA GLY A 110 -26.21 -7.57 -31.38
C GLY A 110 -25.52 -6.63 -32.39
N SER A 111 -25.49 -5.31 -32.14
CA SER A 111 -24.92 -4.34 -33.10
C SER A 111 -23.40 -4.44 -33.19
N GLN A 112 -22.83 -4.49 -34.41
CA GLN A 112 -21.37 -4.48 -34.59
C GLN A 112 -20.71 -3.20 -34.07
N GLU A 113 -21.40 -2.06 -34.23
CA GLU A 113 -20.94 -0.73 -33.83
C GLU A 113 -21.94 -0.09 -32.85
N PRO A 114 -22.01 -0.57 -31.60
CA PRO A 114 -22.97 -0.05 -30.62
C PRO A 114 -22.61 1.39 -30.29
N THR A 115 -23.59 2.29 -30.15
CA THR A 115 -23.35 3.69 -29.77
C THR A 115 -23.15 3.83 -28.26
N SER A 116 -23.77 2.94 -27.46
CA SER A 116 -23.67 2.93 -26.01
C SER A 116 -22.24 2.66 -25.51
N LYS A 117 -21.74 3.55 -24.65
CA LYS A 117 -20.45 3.38 -23.97
C LYS A 117 -20.41 2.11 -23.11
N LEU A 118 -21.53 1.70 -22.53
CA LEU A 118 -21.61 0.50 -21.68
C LEU A 118 -21.56 -0.77 -22.53
N ILE A 119 -22.29 -0.82 -23.65
CA ILE A 119 -22.23 -1.94 -24.59
C ILE A 119 -20.83 -2.04 -25.23
N LYS A 120 -20.20 -0.92 -25.61
CA LYS A 120 -18.79 -0.92 -26.06
C LYS A 120 -17.85 -1.52 -25.01
N LYS A 121 -18.04 -1.17 -23.72
CA LYS A 121 -17.27 -1.73 -22.61
C LYS A 121 -17.51 -3.23 -22.46
N HIS A 122 -18.77 -3.67 -22.54
CA HIS A 122 -19.15 -5.08 -22.52
C HIS A 122 -18.44 -5.88 -23.62
N LYS A 123 -18.55 -5.44 -24.88
CA LYS A 123 -17.88 -6.09 -26.02
C LYS A 123 -16.36 -6.11 -25.89
N LYS A 124 -15.75 -5.07 -25.32
CA LYS A 124 -14.32 -5.06 -25.01
C LYS A 124 -13.95 -6.15 -23.99
N ILE A 125 -14.80 -6.39 -22.99
CA ILE A 125 -14.61 -7.47 -22.01
C ILE A 125 -14.80 -8.83 -22.67
N GLN A 126 -15.82 -9.03 -23.50
CA GLN A 126 -16.00 -10.28 -24.27
C GLN A 126 -14.77 -10.59 -25.14
N LYS A 127 -14.18 -9.58 -25.80
CA LYS A 127 -12.91 -9.76 -26.54
C LYS A 127 -11.75 -10.23 -25.66
N ILE A 128 -11.70 -9.80 -24.38
CA ILE A 128 -10.70 -10.29 -23.42
C ILE A 128 -10.99 -11.75 -23.04
N VAL A 129 -12.25 -12.09 -22.79
CA VAL A 129 -12.70 -13.46 -22.50
C VAL A 129 -12.33 -14.39 -23.64
N ALA A 130 -12.70 -14.04 -24.88
CA ALA A 130 -12.41 -14.83 -26.08
C ALA A 130 -10.90 -15.07 -26.26
N LYS A 131 -10.06 -14.02 -26.12
CA LYS A 131 -8.60 -14.16 -26.18
C LYS A 131 -8.03 -15.05 -25.08
N GLY A 132 -8.57 -14.96 -23.87
CA GLY A 132 -8.17 -15.82 -22.76
C GLY A 132 -8.54 -17.28 -23.00
N ASN A 133 -9.73 -17.53 -23.54
CA ASN A 133 -10.20 -18.86 -23.92
C ASN A 133 -9.35 -19.46 -25.04
N GLU A 134 -9.08 -18.70 -26.10
CA GLU A 134 -8.22 -19.12 -27.20
C GLU A 134 -6.81 -19.52 -26.71
N LYS A 135 -6.23 -18.71 -25.81
CA LYS A 135 -4.92 -19.01 -25.22
C LYS A 135 -4.95 -20.30 -24.40
N GLN A 136 -6.01 -20.54 -23.62
CA GLN A 136 -6.14 -21.75 -22.81
C GLN A 136 -6.38 -22.98 -23.70
N ALA A 137 -7.23 -22.88 -24.71
CA ALA A 137 -7.49 -23.97 -25.66
C ALA A 137 -6.19 -24.41 -26.36
N ARG A 138 -5.38 -23.45 -26.83
CA ARG A 138 -4.04 -23.74 -27.40
C ARG A 138 -3.10 -24.40 -26.41
N LYS A 139 -3.16 -24.02 -25.13
CA LYS A 139 -2.33 -24.63 -24.08
C LYS A 139 -2.75 -26.08 -23.85
N LEU A 140 -4.05 -26.34 -23.68
CA LEU A 140 -4.59 -27.69 -23.47
C LEU A 140 -4.33 -28.60 -24.67
N THR A 141 -4.48 -28.08 -25.90
CA THR A 141 -4.15 -28.82 -27.13
C THR A 141 -2.72 -29.34 -27.08
N LYS A 142 -1.75 -28.47 -26.76
CA LYS A 142 -0.33 -28.84 -26.65
C LYS A 142 -0.06 -29.83 -25.51
N GLU A 143 -0.72 -29.67 -24.37
CA GLU A 143 -0.57 -30.58 -23.22
C GLU A 143 -1.09 -31.99 -23.58
N ILE A 144 -2.27 -32.09 -24.19
CA ILE A 144 -2.88 -33.36 -24.62
C ILE A 144 -2.04 -34.06 -25.70
N GLU A 145 -1.58 -33.32 -26.72
CA GLU A 145 -0.74 -33.85 -27.79
C GLU A 145 0.61 -34.35 -27.28
N LEU A 146 1.19 -33.67 -26.28
CA LEU A 146 2.45 -34.07 -25.65
C LEU A 146 2.30 -35.33 -24.80
N GLU A 147 1.20 -35.44 -24.06
CA GLU A 147 0.90 -36.59 -23.20
C GLU A 147 0.42 -37.82 -24.00
N ASN A 148 -0.13 -37.61 -25.20
CA ASN A 148 -0.70 -38.68 -26.04
C ASN A 148 -0.18 -38.59 -27.49
N PRO A 149 1.10 -38.91 -27.76
CA PRO A 149 1.66 -38.82 -29.11
C PRO A 149 0.87 -39.68 -30.11
N GLY A 150 0.46 -39.09 -31.24
CA GLY A 150 -0.29 -39.78 -32.30
C GLY A 150 -1.82 -39.80 -32.13
N ILE A 151 -2.36 -39.15 -31.11
CA ILE A 151 -3.81 -38.99 -30.94
C ILE A 151 -4.44 -38.28 -32.16
N PRO A 152 -5.58 -38.75 -32.70
CA PRO A 152 -6.27 -38.08 -33.80
C PRO A 152 -6.71 -36.65 -33.43
N LYS A 153 -6.55 -35.71 -34.36
CA LYS A 153 -6.89 -34.28 -34.13
C LYS A 153 -8.34 -34.06 -33.68
N SER A 154 -9.29 -34.82 -34.23
CA SER A 154 -10.71 -34.75 -33.84
C SER A 154 -10.93 -35.15 -32.38
N GLU A 155 -10.16 -36.10 -31.87
CA GLU A 155 -10.23 -36.51 -30.46
C GLU A 155 -9.63 -35.45 -29.54
N VAL A 156 -8.52 -34.81 -29.95
CA VAL A 156 -7.96 -33.66 -29.23
C VAL A 156 -8.97 -32.52 -29.16
N GLU A 157 -9.60 -32.16 -30.29
CA GLU A 157 -10.60 -31.10 -30.35
C GLU A 157 -11.81 -31.41 -29.45
N ALA A 158 -12.27 -32.67 -29.40
CA ALA A 158 -13.35 -33.10 -28.52
C ALA A 158 -12.97 -32.97 -27.03
N ARG A 159 -11.76 -33.41 -26.65
CA ARG A 159 -11.25 -33.30 -25.27
C ARG A 159 -11.08 -31.83 -24.84
N VAL A 160 -10.45 -31.03 -25.71
CA VAL A 160 -10.27 -29.58 -25.47
C VAL A 160 -11.63 -28.89 -25.35
N SER A 161 -12.58 -29.18 -26.23
CA SER A 161 -13.92 -28.57 -26.18
C SER A 161 -14.63 -28.87 -24.86
N LYS A 162 -14.56 -30.12 -24.38
CA LYS A 162 -15.14 -30.53 -23.10
C LYS A 162 -14.55 -29.77 -21.92
N GLU A 163 -13.23 -29.66 -21.84
CA GLU A 163 -12.55 -28.93 -20.75
C GLU A 163 -12.76 -27.41 -20.85
N MET A 164 -12.78 -26.87 -22.06
CA MET A 164 -12.97 -25.45 -22.31
C MET A 164 -14.36 -24.97 -21.94
N LEU A 165 -15.39 -25.83 -21.98
CA LEU A 165 -16.75 -25.45 -21.59
C LEU A 165 -16.84 -24.98 -20.13
N GLU A 166 -16.24 -25.73 -19.20
CA GLU A 166 -16.23 -25.37 -17.79
C GLU A 166 -15.27 -24.22 -17.51
N TYR A 167 -14.07 -24.27 -18.12
CA TYR A 167 -13.08 -23.21 -17.98
C TYR A 167 -13.63 -21.85 -18.45
N SER A 168 -14.27 -21.80 -19.62
CA SER A 168 -14.80 -20.58 -20.22
C SER A 168 -15.80 -19.90 -19.29
N LYS A 169 -16.76 -20.66 -18.73
CA LYS A 169 -17.75 -20.14 -17.77
C LYS A 169 -17.07 -19.54 -16.53
N LYS A 170 -16.09 -20.25 -15.95
CA LYS A 170 -15.36 -19.76 -14.77
C LYS A 170 -14.53 -18.52 -15.10
N TYR A 171 -13.82 -18.54 -16.23
CA TYR A 171 -12.96 -17.45 -16.68
C TYR A 171 -13.76 -16.19 -17.01
N GLU A 172 -14.91 -16.34 -17.63
CA GLU A 172 -15.84 -15.25 -17.91
C GLU A 172 -16.36 -14.61 -16.62
N ARG A 173 -16.88 -15.42 -15.70
CA ARG A 173 -17.33 -14.96 -14.38
C ARG A 173 -16.23 -14.21 -13.63
N LEU A 174 -15.02 -14.75 -13.60
CA LEU A 174 -13.85 -14.07 -13.02
C LEU A 174 -13.54 -12.75 -13.72
N THR A 175 -13.59 -12.73 -15.05
CA THR A 175 -13.30 -11.56 -15.87
C THR A 175 -14.25 -10.40 -15.56
N TYR A 176 -15.55 -10.67 -15.40
CA TYR A 176 -16.55 -9.69 -14.99
C TYR A 176 -16.45 -9.34 -13.50
N GLY A 177 -16.35 -10.34 -12.62
CA GLY A 177 -16.23 -10.16 -11.18
C GLY A 177 -15.06 -9.25 -10.82
N CYS A 178 -13.86 -9.54 -11.34
CA CYS A 178 -12.66 -8.73 -11.09
C CYS A 178 -12.73 -7.28 -11.62
N ARG A 179 -13.58 -7.02 -12.63
CA ARG A 179 -13.80 -5.68 -13.20
C ARG A 179 -15.04 -4.99 -12.66
N SER A 180 -15.73 -5.64 -11.73
CA SER A 180 -16.94 -5.13 -11.10
C SER A 180 -16.69 -3.88 -10.27
N THR A 181 -17.67 -2.97 -10.28
CA THR A 181 -17.71 -1.79 -9.40
C THR A 181 -18.39 -2.07 -8.07
N LYS A 182 -18.77 -3.34 -7.79
CA LYS A 182 -19.32 -3.80 -6.50
C LYS A 182 -18.47 -4.92 -5.90
N TRP A 183 -18.72 -5.23 -4.63
CA TRP A 183 -18.09 -6.35 -3.93
C TRP A 183 -18.66 -7.70 -4.37
N THR A 184 -18.15 -8.26 -5.45
CA THR A 184 -18.47 -9.64 -5.87
C THR A 184 -17.68 -10.67 -5.04
N PRO A 185 -18.09 -11.95 -5.03
CA PRO A 185 -17.32 -13.02 -4.40
C PRO A 185 -15.86 -13.06 -4.86
N GLU A 186 -15.63 -12.88 -6.16
CA GLU A 186 -14.29 -12.88 -6.78
C GLU A 186 -13.45 -11.72 -6.26
N ARG A 187 -14.03 -10.51 -6.13
CA ARG A 187 -13.32 -9.35 -5.57
C ARG A 187 -13.04 -9.49 -4.08
N LYS A 188 -13.94 -10.10 -3.31
CA LYS A 188 -13.74 -10.38 -1.88
C LYS A 188 -12.58 -11.36 -1.68
N ALA A 189 -12.57 -12.45 -2.45
CA ALA A 189 -11.46 -13.41 -2.45
C ALA A 189 -10.14 -12.73 -2.85
N ALA A 190 -10.14 -11.96 -3.95
CA ALA A 190 -8.96 -11.23 -4.40
C ALA A 190 -8.48 -10.19 -3.37
N ALA A 191 -9.39 -9.52 -2.67
CA ALA A 191 -9.06 -8.57 -1.60
C ALA A 191 -8.37 -9.24 -0.43
N GLN A 192 -8.83 -10.43 -0.03
CA GLN A 192 -8.17 -11.23 0.99
C GLN A 192 -6.78 -11.69 0.54
N SER A 193 -6.65 -12.20 -0.69
CA SER A 193 -5.36 -12.58 -1.27
C SER A 193 -4.41 -11.39 -1.38
N PHE A 194 -4.90 -10.23 -1.82
CA PHE A 194 -4.12 -8.99 -1.92
C PHE A 194 -3.71 -8.45 -0.55
N LYS A 195 -4.58 -8.54 0.47
CA LYS A 195 -4.24 -8.22 1.86
C LYS A 195 -3.11 -9.12 2.37
N LYS A 196 -3.24 -10.44 2.22
CA LYS A 196 -2.20 -11.41 2.60
C LYS A 196 -0.88 -11.13 1.86
N PHE A 197 -0.97 -10.89 0.54
CA PHE A 197 0.17 -10.53 -0.30
C PHE A 197 0.86 -9.26 0.20
N THR A 198 0.11 -8.18 0.44
CA THR A 198 0.65 -6.88 0.86
C THR A 198 1.35 -6.97 2.21
N ILE A 199 0.76 -7.70 3.17
CA ILE A 199 1.39 -7.94 4.48
C ILE A 199 2.63 -8.80 4.32
N GLY A 200 2.53 -9.94 3.64
CA GLY A 200 3.66 -10.88 3.49
C GLY A 200 4.85 -10.25 2.77
N ILE A 201 4.60 -9.54 1.66
CA ILE A 201 5.65 -8.86 0.91
C ILE A 201 6.17 -7.63 1.67
N GLY A 202 5.29 -6.91 2.38
CA GLY A 202 5.67 -5.80 3.25
C GLY A 202 6.68 -6.24 4.29
N LEU A 203 6.33 -7.26 5.09
CA LEU A 203 7.20 -7.86 6.10
C LEU A 203 8.53 -8.35 5.51
N ALA A 204 8.47 -9.13 4.42
CA ALA A 204 9.68 -9.64 3.77
C ALA A 204 10.59 -8.52 3.26
N SER A 205 10.01 -7.48 2.66
CA SER A 205 10.74 -6.31 2.16
C SER A 205 11.35 -5.49 3.30
N SER A 206 10.62 -5.27 4.40
CA SER A 206 11.12 -4.55 5.57
C SER A 206 12.27 -5.29 6.24
N ILE A 207 12.15 -6.61 6.46
CA ILE A 207 13.24 -7.43 7.01
C ILE A 207 14.45 -7.38 6.09
N GLY A 208 14.26 -7.61 4.79
CA GLY A 208 15.35 -7.64 3.82
C GLY A 208 16.08 -6.30 3.72
N ALA A 209 15.33 -5.20 3.56
CA ALA A 209 15.88 -3.86 3.48
C ALA A 209 16.57 -3.43 4.78
N TYR A 210 15.93 -3.66 5.93
CA TYR A 210 16.50 -3.30 7.24
C TYR A 210 17.78 -4.09 7.53
N THR A 211 17.77 -5.40 7.29
CA THR A 211 18.95 -6.27 7.48
C THR A 211 20.08 -5.89 6.54
N TYR A 212 19.76 -5.55 5.29
CA TYR A 212 20.75 -5.08 4.33
C TYR A 212 21.35 -3.73 4.72
N GLN A 213 20.56 -2.82 5.28
CA GLN A 213 21.02 -1.48 5.70
C GLN A 213 21.79 -1.46 7.01
N ASN A 214 21.59 -2.47 7.86
CA ASN A 214 22.26 -2.60 9.16
C ASN A 214 23.11 -3.88 9.20
N TRP A 215 23.71 -4.24 8.06
CA TRP A 215 24.45 -5.49 7.92
C TRP A 215 25.79 -5.49 8.67
N ASP A 216 26.30 -4.29 8.94
CA ASP A 216 27.53 -3.93 9.64
C ASP A 216 27.33 -3.65 11.14
N ARG A 217 26.09 -3.70 11.62
CA ARG A 217 25.74 -3.47 13.02
C ARG A 217 25.48 -4.79 13.74
N ASP A 218 25.83 -4.84 15.02
CA ASP A 218 25.50 -5.96 15.89
C ASP A 218 23.98 -6.09 16.08
N VAL A 219 23.51 -7.33 16.16
CA VAL A 219 22.10 -7.63 16.40
C VAL A 219 21.82 -7.52 17.91
N ASP A 220 21.62 -6.29 18.37
CA ASP A 220 21.30 -5.96 19.75
C ASP A 220 19.79 -5.68 19.96
N ALA A 221 19.40 -5.36 21.19
CA ALA A 221 18.01 -5.03 21.51
C ALA A 221 17.48 -3.81 20.74
N LYS A 222 18.33 -2.83 20.42
CA LYS A 222 17.97 -1.62 19.66
C LYS A 222 17.71 -1.97 18.19
N TRP A 223 18.51 -2.86 17.62
CA TRP A 223 18.35 -3.42 16.28
C TRP A 223 17.01 -4.17 16.17
N ILE A 224 16.73 -5.07 17.12
CA ILE A 224 15.48 -5.85 17.14
C ILE A 224 14.27 -4.93 17.36
N GLY A 225 14.36 -3.96 18.27
CA GLY A 225 13.29 -3.01 18.54
C GLY A 225 12.92 -2.14 17.33
N ARG A 226 13.92 -1.64 16.60
CA ARG A 226 13.72 -0.88 15.36
C ARG A 226 13.11 -1.74 14.26
N LEU A 227 13.58 -2.97 14.07
CA LEU A 227 12.97 -3.90 13.12
C LEU A 227 11.51 -4.19 13.51
N GLY A 228 11.25 -4.48 14.79
CA GLY A 228 9.90 -4.74 15.31
C GLY A 228 8.95 -3.58 15.07
N TYR A 229 9.41 -2.34 15.24
CA TYR A 229 8.65 -1.13 14.91
C TYR A 229 8.29 -1.06 13.42
N GLU A 230 9.30 -1.18 12.53
CA GLU A 230 9.10 -1.13 11.07
C GLU A 230 8.15 -2.23 10.59
N LEU A 231 8.24 -3.44 11.15
CA LEU A 231 7.32 -4.55 10.84
C LEU A 231 5.88 -4.26 11.31
N THR A 232 5.73 -3.67 12.50
CA THR A 232 4.43 -3.33 13.07
C THR A 232 3.74 -2.24 12.26
N VAL A 233 4.44 -1.12 12.02
CA VAL A 233 3.94 -0.02 11.19
C VAL A 233 3.64 -0.52 9.78
N GLY A 234 4.55 -1.28 9.16
CA GLY A 234 4.37 -1.86 7.83
C GLY A 234 3.12 -2.74 7.74
N THR A 235 2.85 -3.56 8.76
CA THR A 235 1.66 -4.41 8.83
C THR A 235 0.36 -3.59 8.92
N LEU A 236 0.32 -2.59 9.82
CA LEU A 236 -0.85 -1.71 9.99
C LEU A 236 -1.13 -0.91 8.72
N VAL A 237 -0.09 -0.33 8.12
CA VAL A 237 -0.17 0.40 6.84
C VAL A 237 -0.65 -0.53 5.74
N GLY A 238 -0.10 -1.75 5.65
CA GLY A 238 -0.49 -2.76 4.67
C GLY A 238 -1.95 -3.17 4.77
N LEU A 239 -2.47 -3.33 5.99
CA LEU A 239 -3.89 -3.65 6.24
C LEU A 239 -4.82 -2.59 5.65
N VAL A 240 -4.59 -1.31 5.96
CA VAL A 240 -5.46 -0.23 5.49
C VAL A 240 -5.24 0.04 3.99
N ALA A 241 -3.99 0.05 3.52
CA ALA A 241 -3.67 0.21 2.10
C ALA A 241 -4.35 -0.88 1.25
N SER A 242 -4.38 -2.13 1.72
CA SER A 242 -5.07 -3.22 1.04
C SER A 242 -6.58 -2.99 0.92
N LYS A 243 -7.21 -2.40 1.95
CA LYS A 243 -8.64 -2.04 1.94
C LYS A 243 -8.93 -0.89 0.97
N ILE A 244 -8.04 0.11 0.89
CA ILE A 244 -8.17 1.22 -0.06
C ILE A 244 -8.06 0.71 -1.50
N VAL A 245 -7.06 -0.14 -1.79
CA VAL A 245 -6.81 -0.66 -3.15
C VAL A 245 -7.91 -1.60 -3.61
N SER A 246 -8.37 -2.50 -2.74
CA SER A 246 -9.35 -3.51 -3.11
C SER A 246 -10.77 -2.99 -3.25
N ASN A 247 -11.07 -1.80 -2.73
CA ASN A 247 -12.41 -1.22 -2.78
C ASN A 247 -12.84 -0.95 -4.24
N PRO A 248 -13.89 -1.64 -4.75
CA PRO A 248 -14.36 -1.54 -6.12
C PRO A 248 -15.01 -0.20 -6.48
N GLU A 249 -15.43 0.58 -5.50
CA GLU A 249 -16.12 1.87 -5.70
C GLU A 249 -15.13 3.00 -5.97
N ASN A 250 -13.86 2.81 -5.61
CA ASN A 250 -12.83 3.81 -5.82
C ASN A 250 -12.44 3.85 -7.31
N THR A 251 -12.61 5.01 -7.93
CA THR A 251 -11.95 5.31 -9.20
C THR A 251 -10.42 5.34 -9.01
N PRO A 252 -9.61 5.18 -10.07
CA PRO A 252 -8.15 5.28 -9.94
C PRO A 252 -7.68 6.58 -9.28
N VAL A 253 -8.35 7.70 -9.57
CA VAL A 253 -8.06 9.01 -8.95
C VAL A 253 -8.46 9.04 -7.48
N ALA A 254 -9.65 8.54 -7.13
CA ALA A 254 -10.07 8.46 -5.72
C ALA A 254 -9.16 7.54 -4.90
N LEU A 255 -8.71 6.44 -5.50
CA LEU A 255 -7.77 5.51 -4.90
C LEU A 255 -6.41 6.15 -4.67
N ALA A 256 -5.94 6.92 -5.65
CA ALA A 256 -4.73 7.71 -5.55
C ALA A 256 -4.80 8.73 -4.40
N LEU A 257 -5.85 9.55 -4.35
CA LEU A 257 -6.05 10.54 -3.29
C LEU A 257 -6.17 9.89 -1.90
N LYS A 258 -6.97 8.83 -1.76
CA LYS A 258 -7.12 8.12 -0.48
C LYS A 258 -5.79 7.54 -0.01
N LYS A 259 -4.98 6.98 -0.91
CA LYS A 259 -3.62 6.54 -0.59
C LYS A 259 -2.72 7.69 -0.15
N TYR A 260 -2.80 8.83 -0.82
CA TYR A 260 -2.00 10.01 -0.50
C TYR A 260 -2.28 10.44 0.94
N PHE A 261 -3.53 10.78 1.24
CA PHE A 261 -3.92 11.24 2.56
C PHE A 261 -3.69 10.20 3.65
N PHE A 262 -3.92 8.91 3.35
CA PHE A 262 -3.58 7.85 4.27
C PHE A 262 -2.07 7.83 4.56
N SER A 263 -1.22 7.88 3.53
CA SER A 263 0.23 7.93 3.68
C SER A 263 0.71 9.18 4.44
N ARG A 264 0.03 10.33 4.26
CA ARG A 264 0.33 11.56 5.03
C ARG A 264 -0.05 11.40 6.49
N GLY A 265 -1.23 10.86 6.77
CA GLY A 265 -1.69 10.59 8.14
C GLY A 265 -0.76 9.62 8.86
N THR A 266 -0.40 8.51 8.20
CA THR A 266 0.56 7.55 8.77
C THR A 266 1.94 8.16 8.93
N GLY A 267 2.37 9.02 8.00
CA GLY A 267 3.64 9.74 8.11
C GLY A 267 3.70 10.71 9.30
N LEU A 268 2.59 11.35 9.68
CA LEU A 268 2.53 12.18 10.88
C LEU A 268 2.63 11.33 12.16
N VAL A 269 1.94 10.20 12.20
CA VAL A 269 2.00 9.27 13.34
C VAL A 269 3.41 8.67 13.45
N ASP A 270 3.99 8.25 12.32
CA ASP A 270 5.37 7.76 12.24
C ASP A 270 6.36 8.82 12.71
N MET A 271 6.22 10.08 12.28
CA MET A 271 7.05 11.19 12.74
C MET A 271 7.06 11.32 14.26
N VAL A 272 5.89 11.32 14.89
CA VAL A 272 5.76 11.46 16.36
C VAL A 272 6.27 10.22 17.07
N ALA A 273 5.83 9.02 16.66
CA ALA A 273 6.17 7.77 17.32
C ALA A 273 7.66 7.41 17.15
N TYR A 274 8.23 7.60 15.96
CA TYR A 274 9.65 7.37 15.70
C TYR A 274 10.51 8.36 16.48
N GLY A 275 10.12 9.64 16.53
CA GLY A 275 10.80 10.65 17.33
C GLY A 275 10.81 10.29 18.82
N ALA A 276 9.68 9.82 19.36
CA ALA A 276 9.57 9.42 20.75
C ALA A 276 10.36 8.14 21.10
N LEU A 277 10.39 7.15 20.19
CA LEU A 277 11.05 5.86 20.44
C LEU A 277 12.54 5.85 20.11
N PHE A 278 12.96 6.65 19.12
CA PHE A 278 14.29 6.56 18.53
C PHE A 278 14.95 7.91 18.24
N GLY A 279 14.31 9.04 18.61
CA GLY A 279 14.96 10.36 18.56
C GLY A 279 16.19 10.43 19.48
N ILE A 280 16.99 11.49 19.32
CA ILE A 280 18.07 11.80 20.26
C ILE A 280 17.41 11.92 21.64
N SER A 281 17.69 10.98 22.53
CA SER A 281 17.13 11.03 23.88
C SER A 281 17.77 12.18 24.64
N ASP A 282 17.03 12.78 25.56
CA ASP A 282 17.60 13.74 26.51
C ASP A 282 18.81 13.16 27.22
N GLU A 283 18.86 11.83 27.41
CA GLU A 283 20.02 11.13 27.97
C GLU A 283 21.23 11.07 27.03
N GLU A 284 21.07 10.86 25.73
CA GLU A 284 22.20 10.93 24.77
C GLU A 284 22.74 12.38 24.67
N ALA A 285 21.85 13.37 24.69
CA ALA A 285 22.23 14.79 24.74
C ALA A 285 22.93 15.15 26.07
N LYS A 286 22.39 14.67 27.20
CA LYS A 286 23.01 14.82 28.54
C LYS A 286 24.33 14.09 28.65
N ALA A 287 24.48 12.90 28.09
CA ALA A 287 25.75 12.18 28.08
C ALA A 287 26.81 12.89 27.23
N ARG A 288 26.42 13.49 26.09
CA ARG A 288 27.32 14.32 25.28
C ARG A 288 27.69 15.63 26.00
N LEU A 289 26.73 16.23 26.71
CA LEU A 289 26.98 17.38 27.58
C LEU A 289 27.92 17.01 28.73
N GLU A 290 27.67 15.91 29.44
CA GLU A 290 28.50 15.42 30.55
C GLU A 290 29.92 15.08 30.08
N LYS A 291 30.05 14.45 28.90
CA LYS A 291 31.35 14.22 28.28
C LYS A 291 32.06 15.52 27.95
N LEU A 292 31.34 16.53 27.44
CA LEU A 292 31.88 17.86 27.14
C LEU A 292 32.28 18.60 28.41
N MET A 293 31.51 18.47 29.50
CA MET A 293 31.78 19.04 30.81
C MET A 293 33.05 18.47 31.46
N ASN A 294 33.30 17.18 31.21
CA ASN A 294 34.44 16.43 31.73
C ASN A 294 35.66 16.44 30.79
N ASP A 295 35.59 17.08 29.62
CA ASP A 295 36.69 17.14 28.66
C ASP A 295 37.76 18.16 29.12
N PRO A 296 39.06 17.80 29.16
CA PRO A 296 40.15 18.75 29.43
C PRO A 296 40.16 19.96 28.48
N ASN A 297 39.63 19.81 27.27
CA ASN A 297 39.50 20.83 26.23
C ASN A 297 38.11 21.49 26.18
N ARG A 298 37.28 21.33 27.22
CA ARG A 298 35.88 21.81 27.25
C ARG A 298 35.69 23.26 26.80
N LYS A 299 36.62 24.16 27.15
CA LYS A 299 36.53 25.58 26.76
C LYS A 299 36.52 25.77 25.24
N ALA A 300 37.32 25.00 24.51
CA ALA A 300 37.38 25.09 23.05
C ALA A 300 36.10 24.52 22.40
N GLU A 301 35.53 23.46 22.97
CA GLU A 301 34.28 22.86 22.47
C GLU A 301 33.04 23.70 22.83
N ILE A 302 33.00 24.31 24.02
CA ILE A 302 31.97 25.29 24.40
C ILE A 302 32.03 26.52 23.48
N GLU A 303 33.24 26.99 23.16
CA GLU A 303 33.41 28.13 22.24
C GLU A 303 32.99 27.80 20.80
N LYS A 304 33.19 26.54 20.34
CA LYS A 304 32.61 26.07 19.07
C LYS A 304 31.09 26.04 19.12
N LEU A 305 30.50 25.53 20.21
CA LEU A 305 29.05 25.52 20.42
C LEU A 305 28.48 26.95 20.48
N ARG A 306 29.18 27.90 21.11
CA ARG A 306 28.82 29.31 21.15
C ARG A 306 28.80 29.93 19.76
N LYS A 307 29.88 29.79 19.00
CA LYS A 307 29.92 30.27 17.61
C LYS A 307 28.80 29.66 16.77
N TYR A 308 28.52 28.39 16.99
CA TYR A 308 27.41 27.70 16.35
C TYR A 308 26.04 28.25 16.76
N MET A 309 25.82 28.54 18.06
CA MET A 309 24.61 29.19 18.58
C MET A 309 24.38 30.57 17.96
N ASP A 310 25.44 31.36 17.86
CA ASP A 310 25.43 32.71 17.32
C ASP A 310 25.15 32.68 15.80
N ASP A 311 25.87 31.85 15.05
CA ASP A 311 25.69 31.67 13.60
C ASP A 311 24.26 31.25 13.22
N LYS A 312 23.62 30.44 14.06
CA LYS A 312 22.28 29.90 13.83
C LYS A 312 21.17 30.70 14.50
N ASN A 313 21.54 31.76 15.22
CA ASN A 313 20.66 32.61 16.02
C ASN A 313 19.78 31.79 16.99
N LEU A 314 20.34 30.69 17.55
CA LEU A 314 19.59 29.76 18.40
C LEU A 314 19.25 30.38 19.74
N TYR A 315 20.14 31.19 20.28
CA TYR A 315 19.92 31.92 21.52
C TYR A 315 18.70 32.84 21.42
N GLN A 316 18.56 33.56 20.30
CA GLN A 316 17.42 34.44 20.07
C GLN A 316 16.11 33.66 19.90
N LYS A 317 16.12 32.53 19.17
CA LYS A 317 14.96 31.64 19.04
C LYS A 317 14.55 30.99 20.36
N PHE A 318 15.52 30.58 21.17
CA PHE A 318 15.30 30.05 22.51
C PHE A 318 14.65 31.10 23.40
N LYS A 319 15.20 32.33 23.40
CA LYS A 319 14.65 33.47 24.14
C LYS A 319 13.21 33.79 23.73
N GLU A 320 12.91 33.81 22.43
CA GLU A 320 11.56 34.05 21.92
C GLU A 320 10.58 32.97 22.37
N LYS A 321 10.97 31.70 22.26
CA LYS A 321 10.15 30.55 22.68
C LYS A 321 9.94 30.50 24.19
N PHE A 322 10.97 30.80 24.98
CA PHE A 322 10.89 30.91 26.44
C PHE A 322 9.93 32.02 26.86
N VAL A 323 10.05 33.21 26.25
CA VAL A 323 9.14 34.35 26.50
C VAL A 323 7.71 33.98 26.12
N GLU A 324 7.49 33.28 25.01
CA GLU A 324 6.17 32.81 24.59
C GLU A 324 5.57 31.80 25.58
N THR A 325 6.36 30.83 26.02
CA THR A 325 5.94 29.82 27.02
C THR A 325 5.62 30.48 28.36
N VAL A 326 6.45 31.40 28.85
CA VAL A 326 6.19 32.16 30.09
C VAL A 326 4.92 33.01 29.97
N LYS A 327 4.67 33.64 28.81
CA LYS A 327 3.41 34.36 28.55
C LYS A 327 2.21 33.41 28.61
N LYS A 328 2.27 32.24 27.98
CA LYS A 328 1.21 31.22 28.03
C LYS A 328 0.92 30.73 29.45
N TYR A 329 1.95 30.49 30.27
CA TYR A 329 1.76 30.11 31.68
C TYR A 329 1.11 31.23 32.50
N LYS A 330 1.50 32.49 32.25
CA LYS A 330 0.89 33.66 32.89
C LYS A 330 -0.57 33.87 32.47
N GLU A 331 -0.90 33.63 31.21
CA GLU A 331 -2.26 33.73 30.66
C GLU A 331 -3.18 32.59 31.14
N ASN A 332 -2.62 31.40 31.40
CA ASN A 332 -3.36 30.23 31.89
C ASN A 332 -3.51 30.17 33.41
N GLY A 333 -2.97 31.15 34.15
CA GLY A 333 -3.18 31.29 35.60
C GLY A 333 -2.45 30.27 36.48
N GLU A 334 -1.48 29.54 35.94
CA GLU A 334 -0.66 28.63 36.76
C GLU A 334 0.41 29.44 37.51
N PRO A 335 0.49 29.33 38.85
CA PRO A 335 1.50 30.04 39.62
C PRO A 335 2.88 29.45 39.33
N LEU A 336 3.75 30.24 38.70
CA LEU A 336 5.18 29.95 38.64
C LEU A 336 5.70 29.85 40.09
N LYS A 337 6.17 28.68 40.50
CA LYS A 337 6.88 28.50 41.77
C LYS A 337 8.25 29.19 41.65
N GLY A 338 8.32 30.40 42.17
CA GLY A 338 9.51 31.24 42.15
C GLY A 338 9.07 32.69 42.32
N ASP A 339 9.59 33.35 43.32
CA ASP A 339 9.29 34.72 43.73
C ASP A 339 9.43 35.63 42.52
N GLY A 340 8.28 36.01 41.94
CA GLY A 340 8.11 36.57 40.60
C GLY A 340 8.74 37.94 40.37
N LYS A 341 10.06 38.03 40.53
CA LYS A 341 10.92 39.01 39.89
C LYS A 341 11.68 38.26 38.82
N ILE A 342 11.25 38.41 37.57
CA ILE A 342 12.15 38.19 36.43
C ILE A 342 13.21 39.29 36.58
N LEU A 343 14.30 38.97 37.30
CA LEU A 343 15.47 39.82 37.42
C LEU A 343 16.14 39.85 36.05
N GLU A 344 15.72 40.83 35.27
CA GLU A 344 16.23 41.21 33.96
C GLU A 344 16.22 40.11 32.88
N PRO A 345 15.92 40.47 31.62
CA PRO A 345 16.15 39.55 30.52
C PRO A 345 17.63 39.16 30.54
N ILE A 346 17.94 37.87 30.64
CA ILE A 346 19.26 37.36 30.23
C ILE A 346 19.42 37.87 28.80
N SER A 347 20.23 38.91 28.65
CA SER A 347 20.62 39.45 27.36
C SER A 347 21.76 38.56 26.91
N GLY A 348 21.93 38.32 25.61
CA GLY A 348 23.11 37.62 25.11
C GLY A 348 24.43 38.32 25.43
N LYS A 349 24.40 39.47 26.13
CA LYS A 349 25.55 40.18 26.70
C LYS A 349 25.80 39.89 28.20
N SER A 350 24.95 39.11 28.88
CA SER A 350 25.08 38.87 30.34
C SER A 350 25.56 37.48 30.73
N VAL A 351 25.65 36.52 29.78
CA VAL A 351 26.41 35.29 30.01
C VAL A 351 27.82 35.55 29.48
N ASP A 352 28.76 35.73 30.38
CA ASP A 352 30.17 35.86 30.03
C ASP A 352 30.74 34.47 29.74
N TRP A 353 30.53 34.01 28.51
CA TRP A 353 30.98 32.70 28.03
C TRP A 353 32.49 32.50 28.18
N ASP A 354 33.26 33.60 28.18
CA ASP A 354 34.71 33.60 28.29
C ASP A 354 35.16 33.41 29.75
N SER A 355 34.27 33.63 30.72
CA SER A 355 34.53 33.49 32.17
C SER A 355 33.65 32.47 32.90
N LEU A 356 32.88 31.63 32.18
CA LEU A 356 32.08 30.56 32.78
C LEU A 356 32.90 29.71 33.77
N SER A 357 32.49 29.76 35.04
CA SER A 357 33.00 28.89 36.09
C SER A 357 32.41 27.48 35.96
N SER A 358 32.91 26.53 36.76
CA SER A 358 32.30 25.21 36.80
C SER A 358 30.91 25.26 37.42
N GLU A 359 30.67 26.17 38.39
CA GLU A 359 29.36 26.38 39.01
C GLU A 359 28.33 26.96 38.01
N ASP A 360 28.73 27.85 37.10
CA ASP A 360 27.81 28.42 36.09
C ASP A 360 27.31 27.38 35.08
N LEU A 361 28.09 26.31 34.86
CA LEU A 361 27.70 25.21 33.98
C LEU A 361 26.77 24.20 34.69
N GLU A 362 26.61 24.31 36.00
CA GLU A 362 25.60 23.59 36.77
C GLU A 362 24.23 24.30 36.75
N ASP A 363 24.17 25.55 36.27
CA ASP A 363 22.92 26.29 36.10
C ASP A 363 22.01 25.62 35.06
N GLU A 364 20.77 25.35 35.46
CA GLU A 364 19.79 24.61 34.66
C GLU A 364 19.45 25.34 33.35
N ALA A 365 19.44 26.67 33.32
CA ALA A 365 19.15 27.43 32.12
C ALA A 365 20.33 27.38 31.13
N ILE A 366 21.56 27.44 31.62
CA ILE A 366 22.79 27.29 30.81
C ILE A 366 22.88 25.86 30.28
N GLN A 367 22.61 24.83 31.09
CA GLN A 367 22.58 23.44 30.63
C GLN A 367 21.50 23.21 29.57
N ASN A 368 20.29 23.73 29.75
CA ASN A 368 19.21 23.60 28.76
C ASN A 368 19.56 24.29 27.43
N LEU A 369 20.22 25.44 27.47
CA LEU A 369 20.68 26.13 26.28
C LEU A 369 21.81 25.35 25.58
N LEU A 370 22.77 24.81 26.33
CA LEU A 370 23.84 23.96 25.80
C LEU A 370 23.28 22.66 25.21
N LEU A 371 22.34 21.99 25.89
CA LEU A 371 21.63 20.80 25.39
C LEU A 371 20.91 21.11 24.08
N THR A 372 20.15 22.19 24.03
CA THR A 372 19.44 22.62 22.80
C THR A 372 20.41 22.83 21.64
N SER A 373 21.58 23.39 21.94
CA SER A 373 22.61 23.71 20.94
C SER A 373 23.35 22.47 20.48
N ILE A 374 23.64 21.53 21.38
CA ILE A 374 24.18 20.21 21.07
C ILE A 374 23.20 19.43 20.19
N MET A 375 21.90 19.42 20.54
CA MET A 375 20.88 18.76 19.73
C MET A 375 20.76 19.38 18.34
N GLN A 376 20.81 20.71 18.23
CA GLN A 376 20.77 21.40 16.94
C GLN A 376 22.06 21.21 16.13
N GLN A 377 23.22 21.14 16.78
CA GLN A 377 24.48 20.84 16.12
C GLN A 377 24.49 19.39 15.61
N MET A 378 24.07 18.43 16.43
CA MET A 378 23.89 17.04 16.03
C MET A 378 22.95 16.90 14.84
N TYR A 379 21.88 17.70 14.80
CA TYR A 379 20.98 17.76 13.66
C TYR A 379 21.66 18.34 12.41
N ASP A 380 22.36 19.47 12.51
CA ASP A 380 23.03 20.10 11.36
C ASP A 380 24.21 19.29 10.83
N GLU A 381 24.92 18.55 11.69
CA GLU A 381 25.97 17.61 11.32
C GLU A 381 25.43 16.48 10.44
N GLN A 382 24.14 16.17 10.56
CA GLN A 382 23.52 15.03 9.91
C GLN A 382 22.48 15.45 8.85
N LYS A 383 22.16 16.75 8.69
CA LYS A 383 21.07 17.20 7.80
C LYS A 383 21.38 16.96 6.32
N GLY A 384 20.31 16.73 5.55
CA GLY A 384 20.40 16.62 4.09
C GLY A 384 20.44 17.98 3.39
N ASP A 385 20.77 17.98 2.09
CA ASP A 385 21.04 19.20 1.32
C ASP A 385 19.77 19.95 0.88
N LEU A 386 18.63 19.25 0.79
CA LEU A 386 17.41 19.80 0.17
C LEU A 386 16.31 20.14 1.15
N ILE A 387 16.19 19.41 2.26
CA ILE A 387 15.12 19.61 3.26
C ILE A 387 15.76 19.65 4.65
N ALA A 388 15.70 20.84 5.26
CA ALA A 388 16.21 21.09 6.60
C ALA A 388 15.20 21.94 7.39
N THR A 389 14.27 21.28 8.06
CA THR A 389 13.19 21.90 8.85
C THR A 389 13.59 22.14 10.32
N GLY A 390 14.76 21.67 10.74
CA GLY A 390 15.23 21.72 12.13
C GLY A 390 14.85 20.51 12.98
N ASN A 391 14.17 19.51 12.40
CA ASN A 391 13.78 18.28 13.09
C ASN A 391 13.80 17.09 12.12
N ALA A 392 14.52 16.02 12.48
CA ALA A 392 14.69 14.84 11.61
C ALA A 392 13.36 14.14 11.26
N GLY A 393 12.40 14.14 12.19
CA GLY A 393 11.06 13.62 11.95
C GLY A 393 10.29 14.47 10.92
N SER A 394 10.34 15.80 11.07
CA SER A 394 9.70 16.74 10.14
C SER A 394 10.34 16.70 8.74
N ASP A 395 11.66 16.54 8.64
CA ASP A 395 12.35 16.35 7.36
C ASP A 395 11.90 15.07 6.67
N ARG A 396 11.88 13.95 7.41
CA ARG A 396 11.38 12.67 6.92
C ARG A 396 9.94 12.81 6.44
N TYR A 397 9.07 13.47 7.21
CA TYR A 397 7.69 13.73 6.82
C TYR A 397 7.58 14.57 5.54
N ALA A 398 8.34 15.66 5.43
CA ALA A 398 8.33 16.55 4.26
C ALA A 398 8.82 15.84 2.99
N PHE A 399 9.92 15.08 3.11
CA PHE A 399 10.43 14.27 2.01
C PHE A 399 9.42 13.23 1.53
N HIS A 400 8.84 12.45 2.46
CA HIS A 400 7.80 11.47 2.11
C HIS A 400 6.54 12.13 1.52
N ALA A 401 6.28 13.41 1.83
CA ALA A 401 5.20 14.19 1.20
C ALA A 401 5.45 14.36 -0.29
N ALA A 402 6.62 14.95 -0.60
CA ALA A 402 6.97 15.37 -1.94
C ALA A 402 7.22 14.15 -2.82
N TYR A 403 8.04 13.21 -2.34
CA TYR A 403 8.30 11.95 -3.02
C TYR A 403 7.02 11.14 -3.19
N GLY A 404 6.21 11.06 -2.13
CA GLY A 404 4.92 10.39 -2.16
C GLY A 404 4.01 10.94 -3.24
N ALA A 405 3.82 12.26 -3.31
CA ALA A 405 2.99 12.91 -4.32
C ALA A 405 3.43 12.58 -5.76
N LEU A 406 4.74 12.61 -6.02
CA LEU A 406 5.32 12.30 -7.34
C LEU A 406 5.10 10.83 -7.73
N MET A 407 5.32 9.91 -6.80
CA MET A 407 5.32 8.47 -7.09
C MET A 407 3.94 7.83 -7.00
N LEU A 408 2.96 8.56 -6.47
CA LEU A 408 1.65 8.04 -6.17
C LEU A 408 0.87 7.47 -7.37
N PRO A 409 0.85 8.12 -8.55
CA PRO A 409 0.15 7.58 -9.70
C PRO A 409 0.70 6.21 -10.10
N LYS A 410 2.03 6.06 -10.09
CA LYS A 410 2.72 4.81 -10.37
C LYS A 410 2.40 3.74 -9.34
N ASP A 411 2.55 4.03 -8.04
CA ASP A 411 2.30 3.05 -6.98
C ASP A 411 0.84 2.60 -6.95
N THR A 412 -0.07 3.50 -7.31
CA THR A 412 -1.49 3.19 -7.53
C THR A 412 -1.67 2.23 -8.70
N PHE A 413 -1.05 2.52 -9.85
CA PHE A 413 -1.10 1.64 -11.02
C PHE A 413 -0.53 0.25 -10.74
N VAL A 414 0.66 0.15 -10.14
CA VAL A 414 1.30 -1.13 -9.81
C VAL A 414 0.45 -1.92 -8.82
N SER A 415 -0.09 -1.26 -7.79
CA SER A 415 -0.97 -1.94 -6.81
C SER A 415 -2.24 -2.48 -7.47
N LEU A 416 -2.87 -1.70 -8.35
CA LEU A 416 -4.06 -2.14 -9.10
C LEU A 416 -3.72 -3.29 -10.06
N TYR A 417 -2.55 -3.24 -10.69
CA TYR A 417 -2.09 -4.30 -11.58
C TYR A 417 -1.83 -5.60 -10.81
N ILE A 418 -1.19 -5.53 -9.64
CA ILE A 418 -1.00 -6.68 -8.75
C ILE A 418 -2.37 -7.21 -8.28
N TYR A 419 -3.26 -6.34 -7.81
CA TYR A 419 -4.61 -6.74 -7.38
C TYR A 419 -5.36 -7.47 -8.51
N ASN A 420 -5.36 -6.90 -9.72
CA ASN A 420 -5.99 -7.52 -10.89
C ASN A 420 -5.34 -8.84 -11.29
N THR A 421 -4.01 -8.96 -11.15
CA THR A 421 -3.26 -10.19 -11.40
C THR A 421 -3.69 -11.29 -10.43
N LEU A 422 -3.81 -10.97 -9.14
CA LEU A 422 -4.29 -11.91 -8.13
C LEU A 422 -5.76 -12.27 -8.34
N CYS A 423 -6.60 -11.31 -8.71
CA CYS A 423 -8.02 -11.54 -8.95
C CYS A 423 -8.27 -12.46 -10.16
N MET A 424 -7.68 -12.12 -11.31
CA MET A 424 -7.74 -12.95 -12.52
C MET A 424 -6.99 -14.28 -12.36
N GLY A 425 -6.14 -14.37 -11.33
CA GLY A 425 -5.32 -15.51 -10.98
C GLY A 425 -6.03 -16.62 -10.21
N ALA A 426 -7.32 -16.50 -9.91
CA ALA A 426 -8.04 -17.49 -9.11
C ALA A 426 -8.00 -18.92 -9.71
N LEU A 427 -7.89 -19.05 -11.03
CA LEU A 427 -7.75 -20.36 -11.71
C LEU A 427 -6.34 -20.94 -11.61
N ASN A 428 -5.33 -20.12 -11.28
CA ASN A 428 -3.95 -20.55 -11.06
C ASN A 428 -3.26 -19.63 -10.03
N PRO A 429 -3.60 -19.80 -8.73
CA PRO A 429 -3.19 -18.85 -7.69
C PRO A 429 -1.66 -18.82 -7.50
N LYS A 430 -0.98 -19.96 -7.69
CA LYS A 430 0.49 -20.03 -7.60
C LYS A 430 1.17 -19.18 -8.68
N ALA A 431 0.76 -19.32 -9.94
CA ALA A 431 1.33 -18.53 -11.03
C ALA A 431 1.01 -17.03 -10.87
N ALA A 432 -0.19 -16.70 -10.38
CA ALA A 432 -0.58 -15.32 -10.12
C ALA A 432 0.24 -14.69 -8.98
N LEU A 433 0.49 -15.44 -7.90
CA LEU A 433 1.33 -14.99 -6.81
C LEU A 433 2.77 -14.75 -7.28
N ILE A 434 3.37 -15.67 -8.03
CA ILE A 434 4.73 -15.51 -8.59
C ILE A 434 4.80 -14.24 -9.44
N LYS A 435 3.82 -14.01 -10.32
CA LYS A 435 3.76 -12.78 -11.13
C LYS A 435 3.63 -11.53 -10.28
N ALA A 436 2.75 -11.54 -9.28
CA ALA A 436 2.57 -10.44 -8.35
C ALA A 436 3.87 -10.10 -7.59
N VAL A 437 4.59 -11.12 -7.11
CA VAL A 437 5.90 -10.95 -6.46
C VAL A 437 6.92 -10.40 -7.44
N ALA A 438 7.00 -10.93 -8.66
CA ALA A 438 7.95 -10.45 -9.67
C ALA A 438 7.70 -8.97 -10.03
N LEU A 439 6.43 -8.58 -10.21
CA LEU A 439 6.05 -7.18 -10.47
C LEU A 439 6.42 -6.27 -9.30
N PHE A 440 6.18 -6.72 -8.07
CA PHE A 440 6.58 -5.97 -6.88
C PHE A 440 8.10 -5.82 -6.79
N ALA A 441 8.84 -6.92 -6.97
CA ALA A 441 10.28 -6.95 -6.89
C ALA A 441 10.93 -6.08 -7.98
N LEU A 442 10.46 -6.14 -9.23
CA LEU A 442 10.93 -5.28 -10.32
C LEU A 442 10.66 -3.80 -10.02
N ASN A 443 9.45 -3.48 -9.54
CA ASN A 443 9.12 -2.12 -9.14
C ASN A 443 10.03 -1.64 -8.00
N ARG A 444 10.32 -2.48 -7.01
CA ARG A 444 11.22 -2.13 -5.91
C ARG A 444 12.67 -2.00 -6.35
N ALA A 445 13.20 -2.92 -7.14
CA ALA A 445 14.58 -2.88 -7.62
C ALA A 445 14.91 -1.57 -8.35
N VAL A 446 14.00 -1.07 -9.19
CA VAL A 446 14.18 0.19 -9.92
C VAL A 446 13.99 1.41 -9.02
N PHE A 447 12.89 1.44 -8.25
CA PHE A 447 12.49 2.67 -7.57
C PHE A 447 13.01 2.81 -6.16
N ASP A 448 13.40 1.73 -5.47
CA ASP A 448 14.05 1.83 -4.17
C ASP A 448 15.45 2.45 -4.34
N GLN A 449 16.17 2.17 -5.43
CA GLN A 449 17.44 2.83 -5.70
C GLN A 449 17.28 4.34 -5.84
N VAL A 450 16.30 4.78 -6.64
CA VAL A 450 15.97 6.21 -6.80
C VAL A 450 15.52 6.80 -5.46
N TYR A 451 14.66 6.11 -4.73
CA TYR A 451 14.18 6.54 -3.42
C TYR A 451 15.32 6.73 -2.43
N TYR A 452 16.19 5.73 -2.23
CA TYR A 452 17.28 5.80 -1.26
C TYR A 452 18.36 6.79 -1.67
N PHE A 453 18.67 6.88 -2.97
CA PHE A 453 19.58 7.90 -3.48
C PHE A 453 19.04 9.30 -3.19
N SER A 454 17.82 9.60 -3.62
CA SER A 454 17.19 10.89 -3.37
C SER A 454 17.02 11.17 -1.88
N ARG A 455 16.70 10.16 -1.06
CA ARG A 455 16.55 10.33 0.38
C ARG A 455 17.86 10.72 1.05
N ARG A 456 18.94 10.01 0.73
CA ARG A 456 20.28 10.24 1.31
C ARG A 456 20.81 11.64 0.98
N THR A 457 20.48 12.18 -0.19
CA THR A 457 20.85 13.55 -0.54
C THR A 457 19.87 14.58 0.05
N SER A 458 18.59 14.23 0.22
CA SER A 458 17.56 15.21 0.58
C SER A 458 17.38 15.44 2.08
N ILE A 459 17.54 14.41 2.92
CA ILE A 459 17.22 14.47 4.35
C ILE A 459 18.26 13.78 5.24
N ASN A 460 18.20 14.13 6.52
CA ASN A 460 19.00 13.58 7.60
C ASN A 460 18.65 12.11 7.90
N GLN A 461 19.44 11.12 7.41
CA GLN A 461 19.34 9.70 7.81
C GLN A 461 20.59 8.85 7.57
#